data_AF-Q9NAT1-F1
#
_entry.id   AF-Q9NAT1-F1
#
_cell.length_a   1.000
_cell.length_b   1.000
_cell.length_c   1.000
_cell.angle_alpha   90.00
_cell.angle_beta   90.00
_cell.angle_gamma   90.00
#
_symmetry.space_group_name_H-M   'P 1'
#
loop_
_entity.id
_entity.type
_entity.pdbx_description
1 polymer ?
#
loop_
_entity_poly.entity_id
_entity_poly.type
_entity_poly.pdbx_seq_one_letter_code
_entity_poly.pdbx_strand_id
1 'polypeptide(L)'
;KGNQMFFMPVDYTRDIEFYNKESALSYFTEDVGLNAYWYYLNMDYAFFLDGKTFGLNKDRRGEYWLYNVRQLLSRYYMERLSFGYGEIPEFSFFDKVEYGYDPQLINYNGVGFSYRKNYYEIESYGKFNYYYKVLDFFKRMDEIITKGVYVTYDGKSIDLRKPESIEYIGDIMQGNVD
;
A
#
# COMPACT_ATOMS: atom_id res chain seq x y z
N LYS A 1 29.67 -33.33 -16.37
CA LYS A 1 28.52 -33.81 -15.55
C LYS A 1 27.40 -32.80 -15.72
N GLY A 2 26.22 -33.21 -16.15
CA GLY A 2 25.07 -32.31 -16.30
C GLY A 2 24.47 -31.93 -14.95
N ASN A 3 23.83 -30.77 -14.87
CA ASN A 3 23.13 -30.32 -13.66
C ASN A 3 21.85 -31.16 -13.46
N GLN A 4 21.64 -31.62 -12.22
CA GLN A 4 20.38 -32.25 -11.82
C GLN A 4 19.41 -31.15 -11.38
N MET A 5 18.26 -31.06 -12.06
CA MET A 5 17.21 -30.09 -11.76
C MET A 5 16.10 -30.77 -10.95
N PHE A 6 15.56 -30.07 -9.95
CA PHE A 6 14.38 -30.47 -9.20
C PHE A 6 13.25 -29.50 -9.50
N PHE A 7 12.04 -30.02 -9.67
CA PHE A 7 10.83 -29.24 -9.91
C PHE A 7 9.86 -29.48 -8.78
N MET A 8 9.37 -28.39 -8.18
CA MET A 8 8.35 -28.42 -7.14
C MET A 8 7.18 -27.55 -7.61
N PRO A 9 6.06 -28.14 -8.06
CA PRO A 9 4.86 -27.37 -8.35
C PRO A 9 4.34 -26.75 -7.05
N VAL A 10 3.81 -25.54 -7.16
CA VAL A 10 3.22 -24.79 -6.06
C VAL A 10 1.87 -24.25 -6.49
N ASP A 11 0.91 -24.32 -5.58
CA ASP A 11 -0.44 -23.80 -5.77
C ASP A 11 -0.60 -22.46 -5.03
N TYR A 12 -1.58 -21.66 -5.44
CA TYR A 12 -1.94 -20.44 -4.71
C TYR A 12 -2.70 -20.78 -3.43
N THR A 13 -2.72 -19.87 -2.46
CA THR A 13 -3.39 -20.11 -1.17
C THR A 13 -4.85 -20.54 -1.33
N ARG A 14 -5.59 -19.99 -2.30
CA ARG A 14 -7.00 -20.36 -2.55
C ARG A 14 -7.22 -21.83 -2.88
N ASP A 15 -6.22 -22.49 -3.46
CA ASP A 15 -6.31 -23.87 -3.91
C ASP A 15 -6.00 -24.85 -2.74
N ILE A 16 -5.45 -24.32 -1.64
CA ILE A 16 -5.09 -25.06 -0.42
C ILE A 16 -6.12 -24.79 0.69
N GLU A 17 -6.35 -23.53 1.03
CA GLU A 17 -7.25 -23.10 2.09
C GLU A 17 -8.05 -21.86 1.67
N PHE A 18 -9.38 -22.02 1.58
CA PHE A 18 -10.27 -20.92 1.30
C PHE A 18 -10.64 -20.18 2.60
N TYR A 19 -9.85 -19.17 2.96
CA TYR A 19 -10.01 -18.45 4.23
C TYR A 19 -11.22 -17.50 4.25
N ASN A 20 -11.46 -16.78 3.15
CA ASN A 20 -12.64 -15.95 2.92
C ASN A 20 -12.79 -15.67 1.41
N LYS A 21 -13.81 -14.89 1.02
CA LYS A 21 -14.08 -14.62 -0.40
C LYS A 21 -12.89 -13.98 -1.12
N GLU A 22 -12.12 -13.11 -0.46
CA GLU A 22 -10.98 -12.42 -1.07
C GLU A 22 -9.84 -13.39 -1.44
N SER A 23 -9.79 -14.59 -0.81
CA SER A 23 -8.86 -15.65 -1.20
C SER A 23 -8.98 -16.01 -2.68
N ALA A 24 -10.16 -15.90 -3.30
CA ALA A 24 -10.35 -16.18 -4.73
C ALA A 24 -9.40 -15.40 -5.66
N LEU A 25 -8.95 -14.21 -5.22
CA LEU A 25 -8.04 -13.32 -5.94
C LEU A 25 -6.55 -13.62 -5.69
N SER A 26 -6.20 -14.67 -4.92
CA SER A 26 -4.81 -15.02 -4.59
C SER A 26 -3.91 -15.22 -5.81
N TYR A 27 -4.42 -15.77 -6.91
CA TYR A 27 -3.63 -15.87 -8.15
C TYR A 27 -3.11 -14.53 -8.67
N PHE A 28 -3.80 -13.43 -8.34
CA PHE A 28 -3.38 -12.08 -8.67
C PHE A 28 -2.54 -11.49 -7.53
N THR A 29 -3.02 -11.57 -6.28
CA THR A 29 -2.34 -10.92 -5.15
C THR A 29 -1.06 -11.61 -4.69
N GLU A 30 -0.90 -12.90 -5.00
CA GLU A 30 0.30 -13.71 -4.72
C GLU A 30 1.16 -13.92 -5.97
N ASP A 31 0.78 -13.33 -7.12
CA ASP A 31 1.62 -13.38 -8.31
C ASP A 31 3.00 -12.78 -8.01
N VAL A 32 4.05 -13.55 -8.34
CA VAL A 32 5.43 -13.15 -8.06
C VAL A 32 5.80 -11.91 -8.87
N GLY A 33 5.27 -11.75 -10.09
CA GLY A 33 5.49 -10.58 -10.92
C GLY A 33 4.90 -9.31 -10.32
N LEU A 34 3.66 -9.37 -9.83
CA LEU A 34 2.99 -8.25 -9.16
C LEU A 34 3.69 -7.84 -7.87
N ASN A 35 4.08 -8.81 -7.04
CA ASN A 35 4.82 -8.54 -5.81
C ASN A 35 6.22 -7.99 -6.10
N ALA A 36 6.91 -8.52 -7.12
CA ALA A 36 8.20 -8.01 -7.56
C ALA A 36 8.10 -6.59 -8.11
N TYR A 37 7.03 -6.26 -8.85
CA TYR A 37 6.78 -4.91 -9.34
C TYR A 37 6.75 -3.89 -8.19
N TRP A 38 5.97 -4.16 -7.14
CA TRP A 38 5.89 -3.26 -5.99
C TRP A 38 7.23 -3.16 -5.24
N TYR A 39 7.95 -4.29 -5.12
CA TYR A 39 9.28 -4.33 -4.54
C TYR A 39 10.28 -3.44 -5.30
N TYR A 40 10.39 -3.61 -6.62
CA TYR A 40 11.32 -2.84 -7.45
C TYR A 40 10.97 -1.36 -7.50
N LEU A 41 9.68 -1.00 -7.56
CA LEU A 41 9.26 0.40 -7.48
C LEU A 41 9.75 1.09 -6.20
N ASN A 42 9.61 0.43 -5.05
CA ASN A 42 10.08 0.97 -3.78
C ASN A 42 11.60 0.91 -3.63
N MET A 43 12.29 0.03 -4.35
CA MET A 43 13.75 0.00 -4.40
C MET A 43 14.30 1.17 -5.23
N ASP A 44 13.69 1.44 -6.39
CA ASP A 44 14.09 2.53 -7.29
C ASP A 44 13.77 3.90 -6.69
N TYR A 45 12.62 4.06 -6.02
CA TYR A 45 12.19 5.32 -5.39
C TYR A 45 12.07 5.21 -3.86
N ALA A 46 13.11 4.66 -3.22
CA ALA A 46 13.15 4.42 -1.78
C ALA A 46 12.84 5.68 -0.95
N PHE A 47 11.71 5.66 -0.23
CA PHE A 47 11.15 6.81 0.51
C PHE A 47 12.10 7.43 1.54
N PHE A 48 13.08 6.67 2.04
CA PHE A 48 14.06 7.11 3.03
C PHE A 48 15.33 7.73 2.44
N LEU A 49 15.44 7.85 1.11
CA LEU A 49 16.56 8.49 0.44
C LEU A 49 16.17 9.87 -0.10
N ASP A 50 17.07 10.85 0.02
CA ASP A 50 16.90 12.22 -0.51
C ASP A 50 16.91 12.21 -2.04
N GLY A 51 15.90 12.86 -2.62
CA GLY A 51 15.70 12.90 -4.06
C GLY A 51 16.79 13.65 -4.80
N LYS A 52 17.44 14.65 -4.19
CA LYS A 52 18.49 15.42 -4.85
C LYS A 52 19.81 14.65 -4.98
N THR A 53 20.25 14.00 -3.92
CA THR A 53 21.52 13.26 -3.85
C THR A 53 21.48 12.01 -4.72
N PHE A 54 20.34 11.31 -4.72
CA PHE A 54 20.16 10.06 -5.46
C PHE A 54 19.48 10.26 -6.83
N GLY A 55 19.08 11.48 -7.16
CA GLY A 55 18.46 11.82 -8.44
C GLY A 55 17.05 11.26 -8.63
N LEU A 56 16.32 11.01 -7.53
CA LEU A 56 14.96 10.49 -7.54
C LEU A 56 13.91 11.56 -7.91
N ASN A 57 14.29 12.84 -7.81
CA ASN A 57 13.42 13.97 -8.13
C ASN A 57 13.26 14.23 -9.65
N LYS A 58 13.94 13.47 -10.51
CA LYS A 58 13.93 13.68 -11.96
C LYS A 58 12.59 13.34 -12.60
N ASP A 59 11.86 12.39 -12.04
CA ASP A 59 10.64 11.83 -12.62
C ASP A 59 9.36 12.33 -11.94
N ARG A 60 9.45 13.47 -11.23
CA ARG A 60 8.34 14.02 -10.44
C ARG A 60 7.87 13.00 -9.40
N ARG A 61 8.71 12.82 -8.38
CA ARG A 61 8.67 11.68 -7.45
C ARG A 61 7.31 11.47 -6.81
N GLY A 62 6.72 12.54 -6.26
CA GLY A 62 5.43 12.49 -5.58
C GLY A 62 4.29 12.11 -6.52
N GLU A 63 4.22 12.73 -7.71
CA GLU A 63 3.26 12.38 -8.76
C GLU A 63 3.45 10.95 -9.24
N TYR A 64 4.69 10.54 -9.48
CA TYR A 64 5.02 9.21 -9.96
C TYR A 64 4.56 8.14 -8.97
N TRP A 65 4.81 8.34 -7.67
CA TRP A 65 4.33 7.40 -6.65
C TRP A 65 2.80 7.34 -6.60
N LEU A 66 2.11 8.48 -6.58
CA LEU A 66 0.63 8.54 -6.60
C LEU A 66 0.05 7.86 -7.85
N TYR A 67 0.65 8.10 -9.01
CA TYR A 67 0.26 7.47 -10.27
C TYR A 67 0.37 5.95 -10.16
N ASN A 68 1.48 5.43 -9.64
CA ASN A 68 1.70 4.00 -9.47
C ASN A 68 0.71 3.36 -8.49
N VAL A 69 0.46 4.00 -7.35
CA VAL A 69 -0.58 3.55 -6.39
C VAL A 69 -1.95 3.53 -7.07
N ARG A 70 -2.30 4.58 -7.82
CA ARG A 70 -3.57 4.65 -8.54
C ARG A 70 -3.69 3.56 -9.60
N GLN A 71 -2.63 3.30 -10.37
CA GLN A 71 -2.62 2.23 -11.39
C GLN A 71 -2.77 0.85 -10.75
N LEU A 72 -2.05 0.58 -9.66
CA LEU A 72 -2.14 -0.69 -8.92
C LEU A 72 -3.56 -0.93 -8.38
N LEU A 73 -4.15 0.08 -7.73
CA LEU A 73 -5.52 -0.02 -7.22
C LEU A 73 -6.55 -0.18 -8.35
N SER A 74 -6.36 0.51 -9.48
CA SER A 74 -7.24 0.38 -10.64
C SER A 74 -7.15 -1.02 -11.24
N ARG A 75 -5.94 -1.58 -11.34
CA ARG A 75 -5.70 -2.94 -11.84
C ARG A 75 -6.31 -3.99 -10.93
N TYR A 76 -6.17 -3.83 -9.61
CA TYR A 76 -6.79 -4.68 -8.61
C TYR A 76 -8.33 -4.59 -8.67
N TYR A 77 -8.87 -3.38 -8.81
CA TYR A 77 -10.31 -3.18 -8.97
C TYR A 77 -10.88 -3.91 -10.20
N MET A 78 -10.16 -3.95 -11.32
CA MET A 78 -10.57 -4.73 -12.50
C MET A 78 -10.63 -6.24 -12.22
N GLU A 79 -9.73 -6.78 -11.40
CA GLU A 79 -9.83 -8.19 -10.97
C GLU A 79 -11.08 -8.43 -10.12
N ARG A 80 -11.36 -7.52 -9.17
CA ARG A 80 -12.57 -7.59 -8.35
C ARG A 80 -13.84 -7.60 -9.18
N LEU A 81 -13.90 -6.76 -10.22
CA LEU A 81 -15.05 -6.74 -11.15
C LEU A 81 -15.23 -8.07 -11.87
N SER A 82 -14.14 -8.73 -12.26
CA SER A 82 -14.18 -10.04 -12.94
C SER A 82 -14.74 -11.15 -12.04
N PHE A 83 -14.65 -10.99 -10.71
CA PHE A 83 -15.22 -11.90 -9.71
C PHE A 83 -16.58 -11.42 -9.15
N GLY A 84 -17.11 -10.29 -9.64
CA GLY A 84 -18.36 -9.71 -9.13
C GLY A 84 -18.25 -9.15 -7.71
N TYR A 85 -17.05 -8.78 -7.25
CA TYR A 85 -16.81 -8.27 -5.88
C TYR A 85 -17.07 -6.77 -5.74
N GLY A 86 -17.28 -6.06 -6.85
CA GLY A 86 -17.57 -4.63 -6.85
C GLY A 86 -16.38 -3.78 -6.38
N GLU A 87 -16.69 -2.66 -5.75
CA GLU A 87 -15.71 -1.67 -5.28
C GLU A 87 -14.77 -2.24 -4.20
N ILE A 88 -13.62 -1.58 -4.05
CA ILE A 88 -12.68 -1.87 -2.96
C ILE A 88 -13.34 -1.35 -1.68
N PRO A 89 -13.54 -2.19 -0.64
CA PRO A 89 -14.22 -1.76 0.58
C PRO A 89 -13.47 -0.61 1.24
N GLU A 90 -14.21 0.39 1.70
CA GLU A 90 -13.63 1.46 2.51
C GLU A 90 -13.14 0.90 3.85
N PHE A 91 -12.07 1.50 4.34
CA PHE A 91 -11.49 1.15 5.63
C PHE A 91 -12.00 2.08 6.71
N SER A 92 -12.42 1.51 7.83
CA SER A 92 -12.82 2.23 9.03
C SER A 92 -12.15 1.61 10.25
N PHE A 93 -11.66 2.46 11.15
CA PHE A 93 -11.06 2.04 12.41
C PHE A 93 -12.10 1.62 13.45
N PHE A 94 -13.36 2.04 13.28
CA PHE A 94 -14.46 1.74 14.20
C PHE A 94 -15.22 0.49 13.79
N ASP A 95 -15.11 0.09 12.53
CA ASP A 95 -15.76 -1.10 12.01
C ASP A 95 -14.83 -2.30 12.10
N LYS A 96 -15.43 -3.49 12.12
CA LYS A 96 -14.68 -4.73 12.06
C LYS A 96 -14.11 -4.90 10.64
N VAL A 97 -12.85 -5.29 10.53
CA VAL A 97 -12.28 -5.71 9.25
C VAL A 97 -12.87 -7.07 8.89
N GLU A 98 -13.86 -7.07 8.00
CA GLU A 98 -14.61 -8.28 7.61
C GLU A 98 -13.68 -9.39 7.09
N TYR A 99 -12.83 -9.05 6.10
CA TYR A 99 -11.91 -10.01 5.48
C TYR A 99 -10.52 -9.95 6.13
N GLY A 100 -10.20 -11.01 6.87
CA GLY A 100 -8.89 -11.27 7.42
C GLY A 100 -7.87 -11.70 6.35
N TYR A 101 -6.63 -11.87 6.76
CA TYR A 101 -5.55 -12.35 5.90
C TYR A 101 -4.62 -13.28 6.69
N ASP A 102 -4.42 -14.48 6.16
CA ASP A 102 -3.43 -15.45 6.65
C ASP A 102 -2.35 -15.63 5.57
N PRO A 103 -1.13 -15.11 5.79
CA PRO A 103 -0.10 -15.03 4.76
C PRO A 103 0.53 -16.38 4.38
N GLN A 104 0.37 -17.43 5.18
CA GLN A 104 1.07 -18.72 4.96
C GLN A 104 2.62 -18.58 4.83
N LEU A 105 3.19 -17.49 5.36
CA LEU A 105 4.62 -17.20 5.31
C LEU A 105 5.30 -17.47 6.65
N ILE A 106 6.57 -17.85 6.59
CA ILE A 106 7.42 -18.12 7.76
C ILE A 106 8.70 -17.28 7.65
N ASN A 107 9.08 -16.64 8.75
CA ASN A 107 10.36 -15.96 8.87
C ASN A 107 11.54 -16.94 8.85
N TYR A 108 12.74 -16.42 8.59
CA TYR A 108 13.98 -17.21 8.60
C TYR A 108 14.25 -17.94 9.93
N ASN A 109 13.68 -17.44 11.04
CA ASN A 109 13.80 -18.02 12.37
C ASN A 109 12.73 -19.11 12.66
N GLY A 110 11.91 -19.47 11.68
CA GLY A 110 10.86 -20.47 11.81
C GLY A 110 9.55 -19.94 12.42
N VAL A 111 9.48 -18.65 12.78
CA VAL A 111 8.26 -18.05 13.31
C VAL A 111 7.35 -17.62 12.17
N GLY A 112 6.11 -18.10 12.16
CA GLY A 112 5.09 -17.68 11.19
C GLY A 112 4.83 -16.17 11.21
N PHE A 113 4.44 -15.63 10.06
CA PHE A 113 3.97 -14.25 9.99
C PHE A 113 2.69 -14.08 10.81
N SER A 114 2.45 -12.87 11.33
CA SER A 114 1.21 -12.56 12.02
C SER A 114 0.03 -12.62 11.05
N TYR A 115 -1.06 -13.28 11.45
CA TYR A 115 -2.30 -13.33 10.68
C TYR A 115 -3.35 -12.38 11.30
N ARG A 116 -4.32 -11.94 10.48
CA ARG A 116 -5.49 -11.18 10.93
C ARG A 116 -6.74 -12.01 10.69
N LYS A 117 -7.50 -12.29 11.75
CA LYS A 117 -8.76 -13.04 11.63
C LYS A 117 -9.85 -12.26 10.89
N ASN A 118 -10.82 -12.99 10.30
CA ASN A 118 -12.06 -12.38 9.81
C ASN A 118 -12.79 -11.65 10.95
N TYR A 119 -13.47 -10.56 10.63
CA TYR A 119 -14.17 -9.67 11.57
C TYR A 119 -13.27 -9.18 12.72
N TYR A 120 -12.04 -8.77 12.40
CA TYR A 120 -11.09 -8.26 13.38
C TYR A 120 -11.48 -6.87 13.89
N GLU A 121 -11.60 -6.72 15.20
CA GLU A 121 -11.95 -5.46 15.88
C GLU A 121 -10.69 -4.64 16.17
N ILE A 122 -10.44 -3.58 15.39
CA ILE A 122 -9.23 -2.78 15.55
C ILE A 122 -9.24 -2.04 16.89
N GLU A 123 -10.39 -1.56 17.35
CA GLU A 123 -10.53 -0.85 18.62
C GLU A 123 -10.03 -1.69 19.81
N SER A 124 -10.35 -2.98 19.85
CA SER A 124 -10.05 -3.85 21.00
C SER A 124 -8.58 -4.24 21.11
N TYR A 125 -7.86 -4.26 19.99
CA TYR A 125 -6.47 -4.75 19.90
C TYR A 125 -5.48 -3.67 19.43
N GLY A 126 -5.99 -2.49 19.06
CA GLY A 126 -5.24 -1.41 18.46
C GLY A 126 -4.49 -0.57 19.49
N LYS A 127 -3.37 0.00 19.05
CA LYS A 127 -2.66 1.00 19.83
C LYS A 127 -3.28 2.38 19.55
N PHE A 128 -4.24 2.81 20.38
CA PHE A 128 -4.98 4.06 20.22
C PHE A 128 -4.10 5.29 19.91
N ASN A 129 -2.90 5.39 20.49
CA ASN A 129 -1.98 6.48 20.21
C ASN A 129 -1.51 6.54 18.74
N TYR A 130 -1.33 5.40 18.08
CA TYR A 130 -0.99 5.37 16.65
C TYR A 130 -2.19 5.71 15.79
N TYR A 131 -3.37 5.24 16.20
CA TYR A 131 -4.62 5.55 15.53
C TYR A 131 -4.87 7.06 15.45
N TYR A 132 -4.79 7.77 16.58
CA TYR A 132 -5.00 9.22 16.59
C TYR A 132 -4.00 9.97 15.70
N LYS A 133 -2.76 9.48 15.60
CA LYS A 133 -1.76 10.06 14.67
C LYS A 133 -2.17 9.90 13.20
N VAL A 134 -2.74 8.75 12.83
CA VAL A 134 -3.22 8.50 11.47
C VAL A 134 -4.45 9.38 11.16
N LEU A 135 -5.40 9.49 12.09
CA LEU A 135 -6.54 10.39 11.91
C LEU A 135 -6.12 11.86 11.79
N ASP A 136 -5.21 12.31 12.65
CA ASP A 136 -4.70 13.68 12.61
C ASP A 136 -3.97 13.96 11.29
N PHE A 137 -3.25 12.97 10.75
CA PHE A 137 -2.65 13.07 9.42
C PHE A 137 -3.71 13.30 8.33
N PHE A 138 -4.75 12.47 8.28
CA PHE A 138 -5.81 12.63 7.27
C PHE A 138 -6.59 13.93 7.44
N LYS A 139 -6.87 14.34 8.69
CA LYS A 139 -7.51 15.64 8.97
C LYS A 139 -6.66 16.81 8.47
N ARG A 140 -5.34 16.78 8.69
CA ARG A 140 -4.43 17.80 8.16
C ARG A 140 -4.42 17.82 6.64
N MET A 141 -4.41 16.66 6.00
CA MET A 141 -4.50 16.56 4.54
C MET A 141 -5.79 17.16 4.01
N ASP A 142 -6.93 16.85 4.63
CA ASP A 142 -8.23 17.42 4.28
C ASP A 142 -8.24 18.96 4.42
N GLU A 143 -7.68 19.49 5.51
CA GLU A 143 -7.55 20.93 5.71
C GLU A 143 -6.66 21.60 4.65
N ILE A 144 -5.53 20.98 4.30
CA ILE A 144 -4.59 21.46 3.28
C ILE A 144 -5.30 21.53 1.91
N ILE A 145 -5.97 20.44 1.53
CA ILE A 145 -6.72 20.33 0.27
C ILE A 145 -7.85 21.36 0.23
N THR A 146 -8.65 21.44 1.29
CA THR A 146 -9.79 22.36 1.39
C THR A 146 -9.38 23.83 1.29
N LYS A 147 -8.28 24.22 1.93
CA LYS A 147 -7.72 25.59 1.83
C LYS A 147 -7.10 25.84 0.45
N GLY A 148 -6.67 24.79 -0.24
CA GLY A 148 -5.90 24.86 -1.47
C GLY A 148 -4.52 25.49 -1.28
N VAL A 149 -3.99 25.47 -0.05
CA VAL A 149 -2.68 26.02 0.30
C VAL A 149 -2.02 25.09 1.31
N TYR A 150 -0.78 24.70 1.03
CA TYR A 150 0.09 23.99 1.95
C TYR A 150 1.13 24.96 2.52
N VAL A 151 1.31 24.97 3.85
CA VAL A 151 2.34 25.78 4.51
C VAL A 151 3.41 24.84 5.04
N THR A 152 4.63 24.99 4.55
CA THR A 152 5.78 24.19 4.95
C THR A 152 6.27 24.56 6.36
N TYR A 153 7.17 23.74 6.92
CA TYR A 153 7.73 23.98 8.25
C TYR A 153 8.49 25.32 8.37
N ASP A 154 9.16 25.77 7.30
CA ASP A 154 9.84 27.07 7.22
C ASP A 154 8.90 28.25 6.93
N GLY A 155 7.58 28.00 6.87
CA GLY A 155 6.56 29.04 6.71
C GLY A 155 6.29 29.45 5.25
N LYS A 156 6.82 28.71 4.26
CA LYS A 156 6.55 28.96 2.85
C LYS A 156 5.16 28.45 2.48
N SER A 157 4.36 29.32 1.87
CA SER A 157 3.04 28.95 1.34
C SER A 157 3.16 28.43 -0.09
N ILE A 158 2.57 27.27 -0.35
CA ILE A 158 2.49 26.59 -1.64
C ILE A 158 1.03 26.57 -2.07
N ASP A 159 0.74 27.14 -3.24
CA ASP A 159 -0.61 27.13 -3.83
C ASP A 159 -0.89 25.79 -4.51
N LEU A 160 -1.90 25.08 -4.04
CA LEU A 160 -2.26 23.75 -4.55
C LEU A 160 -3.13 23.78 -5.81
N ARG A 161 -3.48 24.96 -6.31
CA ARG A 161 -4.26 25.13 -7.55
C ARG A 161 -3.43 24.96 -8.82
N LYS A 162 -2.12 24.74 -8.67
CA LYS A 162 -1.20 24.55 -9.79
C LYS A 162 -0.95 23.06 -10.02
N PRO A 163 -0.86 22.59 -11.28
CA PRO A 163 -0.62 21.18 -11.58
C PRO A 163 0.63 20.61 -10.92
N GLU A 164 1.72 21.39 -10.83
CA GLU A 164 2.98 20.96 -10.21
C GLU A 164 2.86 20.68 -8.71
N SER A 165 1.82 21.19 -8.04
CA SER A 165 1.65 21.06 -6.60
C SER A 165 1.25 19.65 -6.15
N ILE A 166 0.90 18.77 -7.09
CA ILE A 166 0.67 17.34 -6.85
C ILE A 166 1.90 16.65 -6.27
N GLU A 167 3.12 17.14 -6.57
CA GLU A 167 4.36 16.63 -6.00
C GLU A 167 4.31 16.63 -4.48
N TYR A 168 3.98 17.79 -3.88
CA TYR A 168 3.91 17.92 -2.43
C TYR A 168 2.84 17.03 -1.82
N ILE A 169 1.70 16.83 -2.48
CA ILE A 169 0.67 15.91 -2.01
C ILE A 169 1.19 14.47 -2.05
N GLY A 170 1.88 14.08 -3.12
CA GLY A 170 2.49 12.76 -3.24
C GLY A 170 3.56 12.52 -2.19
N ASP A 171 4.44 13.49 -1.96
CA ASP A 171 5.51 13.41 -0.97
C ASP A 171 4.95 13.29 0.45
N ILE A 172 3.94 14.10 0.80
CA ILE A 172 3.26 14.01 2.11
C ILE A 172 2.55 12.66 2.27
N MET A 173 1.89 12.15 1.22
CA MET A 173 1.17 10.88 1.26
C MET A 173 2.10 9.68 1.34
N GLN A 174 3.26 9.71 0.68
CA GLN A 174 4.29 8.69 0.80
C GLN A 174 5.03 8.79 2.14
N GLY A 175 5.14 9.99 2.71
CA GLY A 175 5.96 10.29 3.87
C GLY A 175 7.45 10.15 3.58
N ASN A 176 7.87 10.54 2.37
CA ASN A 176 9.27 10.47 1.96
C ASN A 176 10.09 11.64 2.58
N VAL A 177 11.40 11.65 2.33
CA VAL A 177 12.35 12.61 2.92
C VAL A 177 12.31 13.99 2.24
N ASP A 178 11.74 14.10 1.03
CA ASP A 178 11.70 15.34 0.24
C ASP A 178 10.60 16.30 0.75
#